data_AF-A0A1G3M0A8-F1
#
_entry.id   AF-A0A1G3M0A8-F1
#
_cell.length_a   1.000
_cell.length_b   1.000
_cell.length_c   1.000
_cell.angle_alpha   90.00
_cell.angle_beta   90.00
_cell.angle_gamma   90.00
#
_symmetry.space_group_name_H-M   'P 1'
#
loop_
_entity.id
_entity.type
_entity.pdbx_description
1 polymer ?
#
loop_
_entity_poly.entity_id
_entity_poly.type
_entity_poly.pdbx_seq_one_letter_code
_entity_poly.pdbx_strand_id
1 'polypeptide(L)'
;MSELSDQELYRAALSLALEARYREAAVKLSELLRERPQHVPYLILLGKVEYYLRRFSSSRRRFEQALSLEPANPAAWFGLQYYVQRRRTVLLLGVLGIWIGVFALAGILFLGSVRRSMASDLKGTEERLSGRLLELERSVAGEQEARERSDKALRGNVAGLSETLERHASGLEAIERRLDTAFTAVSGHLEELAALQTELNRELRADIRELRNKIGELRAVLQSATGR
;
A
#
# COMPACT_ATOMS: atom_id res chain seq x y z
N MET A 1 -39.10 57.23 -71.33
CA MET A 1 -37.77 56.57 -71.38
C MET A 1 -37.39 55.88 -70.07
N SER A 2 -37.97 56.18 -68.89
CA SER A 2 -37.53 55.55 -67.63
C SER A 2 -37.97 54.09 -67.43
N GLU A 3 -39.16 53.69 -67.92
CA GLU A 3 -39.66 52.33 -67.67
C GLU A 3 -38.87 51.22 -68.39
N LEU A 4 -38.35 51.48 -69.59
CA LEU A 4 -37.48 50.54 -70.30
C LEU A 4 -36.17 50.32 -69.52
N SER A 5 -35.59 51.41 -69.00
CA SER A 5 -34.36 51.37 -68.21
C SER A 5 -34.54 50.62 -66.89
N ASP A 6 -35.68 50.81 -66.20
CA ASP A 6 -35.99 50.08 -64.96
C ASP A 6 -36.13 48.57 -65.21
N GLN A 7 -36.78 48.19 -66.31
CA GLN A 7 -36.97 46.78 -66.67
C GLN A 7 -35.65 46.10 -67.03
N GLU A 8 -34.76 46.78 -67.76
CA GLU A 8 -33.40 46.31 -68.07
C GLU A 8 -32.56 46.15 -66.80
N LEU A 9 -32.61 47.13 -65.91
CA LEU A 9 -31.88 47.12 -64.64
C LEU A 9 -32.38 46.00 -63.71
N TYR A 10 -33.69 45.73 -63.71
CA TYR A 10 -34.28 44.63 -62.95
C TYR A 10 -33.90 43.25 -63.51
N ARG A 11 -33.91 43.09 -64.83
CA ARG A 11 -33.44 41.84 -65.48
C ARG A 11 -31.95 41.61 -65.20
N ALA A 12 -31.13 42.65 -65.26
CA ALA A 12 -29.72 42.57 -64.91
C ALA A 12 -29.53 42.16 -63.44
N ALA A 13 -30.27 42.79 -62.51
CA ALA A 13 -30.23 42.44 -61.10
C ALA A 13 -30.64 40.98 -60.83
N LEU A 14 -31.65 40.49 -61.56
CA LEU A 14 -32.10 39.11 -61.48
C LEU A 14 -31.04 38.14 -61.99
N SER A 15 -30.41 38.41 -63.14
CA SER A 15 -29.30 37.60 -63.67
C SER A 15 -28.15 37.53 -62.67
N LEU A 16 -27.73 38.68 -62.13
CA LEU A 16 -26.68 38.77 -61.13
C LEU A 16 -27.02 37.98 -59.86
N ALA A 17 -28.29 37.99 -59.43
CA ALA A 17 -28.73 37.20 -58.28
C ALA A 17 -28.69 35.68 -58.57
N LEU A 18 -29.03 35.26 -59.80
CA LEU A 18 -28.93 33.85 -60.23
C LEU A 18 -27.48 33.38 -60.36
N GLU A 19 -26.58 34.25 -60.79
CA GLU A 19 -25.12 34.03 -60.84
C GLU A 19 -24.44 34.08 -59.46
N ALA A 20 -25.21 34.21 -58.36
CA ALA A 20 -24.72 34.39 -57.00
C ALA A 20 -23.85 35.65 -56.78
N ARG A 21 -23.88 36.61 -57.73
CA ARG A 21 -23.23 37.93 -57.63
C ARG A 21 -24.09 38.89 -56.82
N TYR A 22 -24.37 38.50 -55.58
CA TYR A 22 -25.35 39.17 -54.72
C TYR A 22 -25.00 40.63 -54.39
N ARG A 23 -23.72 40.99 -54.30
CA ARG A 23 -23.33 42.39 -54.02
C ARG A 23 -23.72 43.32 -55.16
N GLU A 24 -23.48 42.88 -56.39
CA GLU A 24 -23.79 43.66 -57.60
C GLU A 24 -25.30 43.72 -57.84
N ALA A 25 -26.00 42.59 -57.64
CA ALA A 25 -27.45 42.56 -57.64
C ALA A 25 -28.07 43.54 -56.63
N ALA A 26 -27.49 43.62 -55.42
CA ALA A 26 -27.98 44.54 -54.39
C ALA A 26 -27.81 46.02 -54.77
N VAL A 27 -26.71 46.38 -55.45
CA VAL A 27 -26.49 47.75 -55.94
C VAL A 27 -27.58 48.11 -56.95
N LYS A 28 -27.79 47.24 -57.94
CA LYS A 28 -28.80 47.44 -59.00
C LYS A 28 -30.22 47.52 -58.45
N LEU A 29 -30.57 46.68 -57.48
CA LEU A 29 -31.86 46.73 -56.79
C LEU A 29 -32.02 47.96 -55.89
N SER A 30 -30.93 48.47 -55.32
CA SER A 30 -30.96 49.70 -54.52
C SER A 30 -31.18 50.93 -55.40
N GLU A 31 -30.60 50.95 -56.61
CA GLU A 31 -30.89 51.97 -57.63
C GLU A 31 -32.38 51.95 -57.99
N LEU A 32 -32.93 50.78 -58.33
CA LEU A 32 -34.35 50.60 -58.64
C LEU A 32 -35.29 51.04 -57.50
N LEU A 33 -34.93 50.74 -56.25
CA LEU A 33 -35.73 51.11 -55.09
C LEU A 33 -35.60 52.59 -54.71
N ARG A 34 -34.60 53.33 -55.22
CA ARG A 34 -34.57 54.80 -55.06
C ARG A 34 -35.66 55.45 -55.90
N GLU A 35 -35.83 54.98 -57.12
CA GLU A 35 -36.85 55.47 -58.05
C GLU A 35 -38.25 54.98 -57.67
N ARG A 36 -38.38 53.70 -57.28
CA ARG A 36 -39.65 53.09 -56.89
C ARG A 36 -39.56 52.41 -55.51
N PRO A 37 -39.59 53.18 -54.40
CA PRO A 37 -39.35 52.66 -53.05
C PRO A 37 -40.40 51.66 -52.55
N GLN A 38 -41.59 51.67 -53.13
CA GLN A 38 -42.72 50.80 -52.76
C GLN A 38 -42.94 49.66 -53.76
N HIS A 39 -41.99 49.37 -54.64
CA HIS A 39 -42.14 48.29 -55.61
C HIS A 39 -41.90 46.92 -54.95
N VAL A 40 -42.98 46.20 -54.67
CA VAL A 40 -42.96 44.93 -53.91
C VAL A 40 -42.02 43.86 -54.51
N PRO A 41 -42.01 43.62 -55.83
CA PRO A 41 -41.04 42.68 -56.43
C PRO A 41 -39.56 43.05 -56.20
N TYR A 42 -39.23 44.35 -56.15
CA TYR A 42 -37.86 44.81 -55.91
C TYR A 42 -37.48 44.64 -54.43
N LEU A 43 -38.41 44.94 -53.52
CA LEU A 43 -38.24 44.71 -52.09
C LEU A 43 -38.03 43.22 -51.79
N ILE A 44 -38.81 42.33 -52.41
CA ILE A 44 -38.68 40.87 -52.24
C ILE A 44 -37.34 40.38 -52.79
N LEU A 45 -36.95 40.79 -54.00
CA LEU A 45 -35.70 40.35 -54.60
C LEU A 45 -34.48 40.88 -53.82
N LEU A 46 -34.51 42.14 -53.37
CA LEU A 46 -33.46 42.69 -52.52
C LEU A 46 -33.42 41.97 -51.16
N GLY A 47 -34.58 41.67 -50.56
CA GLY A 47 -34.67 40.89 -49.33
C GLY A 47 -34.00 39.52 -49.46
N LYS A 48 -34.20 38.82 -50.58
CA LYS A 48 -33.52 37.54 -50.89
C LYS A 48 -32.02 37.72 -51.06
N VAL A 49 -31.60 38.72 -51.84
CA VAL A 49 -30.18 39.03 -52.08
C VAL A 49 -29.46 39.37 -50.76
N GLU A 50 -30.07 40.19 -49.91
CA GLU A 50 -29.53 40.55 -48.60
C GLU A 50 -29.46 39.36 -47.64
N TYR A 51 -30.39 38.40 -47.76
CA TYR A 51 -30.33 37.14 -47.01
C TYR A 51 -29.06 36.36 -47.36
N TYR A 52 -28.77 36.18 -48.65
CA TYR A 52 -27.57 35.47 -49.11
C TYR A 52 -26.27 36.20 -48.76
N LEU A 53 -26.31 37.54 -48.68
CA LEU A 53 -25.23 38.36 -48.16
C LEU A 53 -25.06 38.30 -46.63
N ARG A 54 -25.84 37.46 -45.93
CA ARG A 54 -25.89 37.35 -44.46
C ARG A 54 -26.30 38.64 -43.74
N ARG A 55 -26.93 39.58 -44.45
CA ARG A 55 -27.47 40.82 -43.89
C ARG A 55 -28.90 40.59 -43.40
N PHE A 56 -29.06 39.66 -42.45
CA PHE A 56 -30.37 39.14 -42.06
C PHE A 56 -31.33 40.22 -41.53
N SER A 57 -30.81 41.22 -40.82
CA SER A 57 -31.62 42.33 -40.31
C SER A 57 -32.18 43.23 -41.42
N SER A 58 -31.38 43.50 -42.46
CA SER A 58 -31.84 44.27 -43.63
C SER A 58 -32.82 43.47 -44.47
N SER A 59 -32.50 42.19 -44.74
CA SER A 59 -33.36 41.25 -45.46
C SER A 59 -34.76 41.17 -44.83
N ARG A 60 -34.82 41.02 -43.51
CA ARG A 60 -36.07 41.03 -42.75
C ARG A 60 -36.86 42.32 -42.98
N ARG A 61 -36.23 43.49 -42.84
CA ARG A 61 -36.91 44.78 -43.05
C ARG A 61 -37.49 44.90 -44.45
N ARG A 62 -36.80 44.37 -45.48
CA ARG A 62 -37.30 44.38 -46.86
C ARG A 62 -38.54 43.50 -47.04
N PHE A 63 -38.59 42.33 -46.41
CA PHE A 63 -39.78 41.49 -46.42
C PHE A 63 -40.93 42.08 -45.60
N GLU A 64 -40.64 42.71 -44.45
CA GLU A 64 -41.65 43.43 -43.65
C GLU A 64 -42.24 44.62 -44.43
N GLN A 65 -41.40 45.37 -45.15
CA GLN A 65 -41.85 46.44 -46.04
C GLN A 65 -42.74 45.88 -47.17
N ALA A 66 -42.34 44.80 -47.82
CA ALA A 66 -43.15 44.14 -48.85
C ALA A 66 -44.50 43.66 -48.30
N LEU A 67 -44.56 43.08 -47.09
CA LEU A 67 -45.80 42.65 -46.45
C LEU A 67 -46.66 43.81 -45.96
N SER A 68 -46.07 44.97 -45.64
CA SER A 68 -46.86 46.17 -45.29
C SER A 68 -47.60 46.74 -46.50
N LEU A 69 -47.05 46.54 -47.70
CA LEU A 69 -47.64 46.98 -48.98
C LEU A 69 -48.60 45.93 -49.55
N GLU A 70 -48.21 44.64 -49.51
CA GLU A 70 -49.02 43.51 -49.92
C GLU A 70 -49.06 42.44 -48.82
N PRO A 71 -50.03 42.52 -47.88
CA PRO A 71 -50.12 41.61 -46.74
C PRO A 71 -50.30 40.13 -47.12
N ALA A 72 -50.91 39.87 -48.28
CA ALA A 72 -51.16 38.52 -48.78
C ALA A 72 -50.04 37.99 -49.71
N ASN A 73 -48.90 38.68 -49.83
CA ASN A 73 -47.83 38.26 -50.72
C ASN A 73 -47.09 37.00 -50.18
N PRO A 74 -47.22 35.83 -50.82
CA PRO A 74 -46.67 34.60 -50.30
C PRO A 74 -45.13 34.62 -50.31
N ALA A 75 -44.51 35.25 -51.31
CA ALA A 75 -43.06 35.28 -51.43
C ALA A 75 -42.40 36.12 -50.32
N ALA A 76 -43.03 37.22 -49.90
CA ALA A 76 -42.56 38.01 -48.77
C ALA A 76 -42.80 37.28 -47.43
N TRP A 77 -43.94 36.59 -47.29
CA TRP A 77 -44.25 35.78 -46.11
C TRP A 77 -43.26 34.63 -45.91
N PHE A 78 -42.96 33.87 -46.96
CA PHE A 78 -41.95 32.80 -46.93
C PHE A 78 -40.55 33.34 -46.55
N GLY A 79 -40.17 34.51 -47.09
CA GLY A 79 -38.90 35.16 -46.73
C GLY A 79 -38.79 35.50 -45.24
N LEU A 80 -39.87 35.99 -44.64
CA LEU A 80 -39.91 36.33 -43.21
C LEU A 80 -39.94 35.08 -42.32
N GLN A 81 -40.72 34.06 -42.67
CA GLN A 81 -40.79 32.79 -41.92
C GLN A 81 -39.44 32.09 -41.86
N TYR A 82 -38.69 32.06 -42.96
CA TYR A 82 -37.37 31.47 -43.00
C TYR A 82 -36.36 32.17 -42.05
N TYR A 83 -36.48 33.49 -41.90
CA TYR A 83 -35.71 34.25 -40.92
C TYR A 83 -36.10 33.89 -39.48
N VAL A 84 -37.39 33.86 -39.16
CA VAL A 84 -37.91 33.54 -37.82
C VAL A 84 -37.48 32.12 -37.39
N GLN A 85 -37.62 31.15 -38.29
CA GLN A 85 -37.25 29.76 -38.04
C GLN A 85 -35.74 29.61 -37.77
N ARG A 86 -34.90 30.31 -38.55
CA ARG A 86 -33.45 30.31 -38.35
C ARG A 86 -33.06 30.91 -37.00
N ARG A 87 -33.64 32.05 -36.61
CA ARG A 87 -33.36 32.69 -35.31
C ARG A 87 -33.76 31.80 -34.14
N ARG A 88 -34.93 31.16 -34.21
CA ARG A 88 -35.40 30.22 -33.19
C ARG A 88 -34.42 29.05 -33.01
N THR A 89 -33.91 28.50 -34.10
CA THR A 89 -32.95 27.38 -34.07
C THR A 89 -31.63 27.78 -33.41
N VAL A 90 -31.09 28.96 -33.72
CA VAL A 90 -29.85 29.47 -33.10
C VAL A 90 -30.03 29.69 -31.59
N LEU A 91 -31.18 30.21 -31.17
CA LEU A 91 -31.49 30.38 -29.74
C LEU A 91 -31.58 29.03 -29.02
N LEU A 92 -32.27 28.04 -29.60
CA LEU A 92 -32.38 26.70 -29.01
C LEU A 92 -31.01 26.02 -28.86
N LEU A 93 -30.14 26.12 -29.88
CA LEU A 93 -28.78 25.59 -29.80
C LEU A 93 -27.94 26.31 -28.74
N GLY A 94 -28.09 27.62 -28.60
CA GLY A 94 -27.41 28.39 -27.54
C GLY A 94 -27.84 27.95 -26.15
N VAL A 95 -29.14 27.81 -25.91
CA VAL A 95 -29.68 27.32 -24.63
C VAL A 95 -29.21 25.89 -24.34
N LEU A 96 -29.23 25.01 -25.35
CA LEU A 96 -28.72 23.65 -25.21
C LEU A 96 -27.23 23.64 -24.83
N GLY A 97 -26.41 24.48 -25.46
CA GLY A 97 -24.99 24.62 -25.12
C GLY A 97 -24.76 25.09 -23.68
N ILE A 98 -25.57 26.04 -23.20
CA ILE A 98 -25.53 26.49 -21.79
C ILE A 98 -25.83 25.32 -20.85
N TRP A 99 -26.88 24.54 -21.12
CA TRP A 99 -27.22 23.37 -20.31
C TRP A 99 -26.12 22.31 -20.31
N ILE A 100 -25.52 22.01 -21.46
CA ILE A 100 -24.38 21.08 -21.55
C ILE A 100 -23.23 21.57 -20.65
N GLY A 101 -22.93 22.87 -20.67
CA GLY A 101 -21.92 23.47 -19.81
C GLY A 101 -22.24 23.34 -18.32
N VAL A 102 -23.50 23.60 -17.94
CA VAL A 102 -23.99 23.44 -16.55
C VAL A 102 -23.85 21.99 -16.08
N PHE A 103 -24.25 21.01 -16.90
CA PHE A 103 -24.13 19.59 -16.55
C PHE A 103 -22.67 19.14 -16.47
N ALA A 104 -21.81 19.60 -17.38
CA ALA A 104 -20.38 19.30 -17.32
C ALA A 104 -19.74 19.86 -16.05
N LEU A 105 -20.05 21.11 -15.69
CA LEU A 105 -19.55 21.74 -14.47
C LEU A 105 -20.07 21.03 -13.22
N ALA A 106 -21.35 20.68 -13.17
CA ALA A 106 -21.94 19.91 -12.09
C ALA A 106 -21.26 18.54 -11.92
N GLY A 107 -20.96 17.85 -13.02
CA GLY A 107 -20.20 16.60 -13.01
C GLY A 107 -18.80 16.75 -12.42
N ILE A 108 -18.05 17.79 -12.82
CA ILE A 108 -16.71 18.07 -12.28
C ILE A 108 -16.77 18.34 -10.76
N LEU A 109 -17.73 19.15 -10.31
CA LEU A 109 -17.92 19.42 -8.89
C LEU A 109 -18.32 18.17 -8.11
N PHE A 110 -19.18 17.33 -8.69
CA PHE A 110 -19.58 16.06 -8.09
C PHE A 110 -18.40 15.10 -7.94
N LEU A 111 -17.60 14.90 -9.00
CA LEU A 111 -16.38 14.08 -8.93
C LEU A 111 -15.39 14.64 -7.90
N GLY A 112 -15.24 15.96 -7.82
CA GLY A 112 -14.40 16.62 -6.82
C GLY A 112 -14.89 16.42 -5.38
N SER A 113 -16.21 16.37 -5.17
CA SER A 113 -16.81 16.06 -3.87
C SER A 113 -16.58 14.59 -3.47
N VAL A 114 -16.84 13.66 -4.40
CA VAL A 114 -16.62 12.22 -4.17
C VAL A 114 -15.15 11.92 -3.88
N ARG A 115 -14.22 12.52 -4.63
CA ARG A 115 -12.79 12.38 -4.40
C ARG A 115 -12.37 12.88 -3.02
N ARG A 116 -12.94 13.99 -2.55
CA ARG A 116 -12.66 14.52 -1.20
C ARG A 116 -13.18 13.57 -0.12
N SER A 117 -14.39 13.03 -0.27
CA SER A 117 -14.95 12.03 0.64
C SER A 117 -14.11 10.77 0.70
N MET A 118 -13.71 10.22 -0.45
CA MET A 118 -12.82 9.04 -0.49
C MET A 118 -11.46 9.32 0.13
N ALA A 119 -10.90 10.51 -0.07
CA ALA A 119 -9.60 10.88 0.51
C ALA A 119 -9.65 10.97 2.04
N SER A 120 -10.76 11.47 2.63
CA SER A 120 -10.92 11.46 4.09
C SER A 120 -11.09 10.04 4.63
N ASP A 121 -11.84 9.19 3.94
CA ASP A 121 -12.04 7.80 4.35
C ASP A 121 -10.73 7.00 4.31
N LEU A 122 -9.91 7.18 3.27
CA LEU A 122 -8.59 6.53 3.17
C LEU A 122 -7.66 6.95 4.32
N LYS A 123 -7.56 8.25 4.63
CA LYS A 123 -6.74 8.72 5.75
C LYS A 123 -7.17 8.11 7.08
N GLY A 124 -8.48 8.04 7.33
CA GLY A 124 -9.00 7.40 8.54
C GLY A 124 -8.66 5.91 8.62
N THR A 125 -8.64 5.20 7.49
CA THR A 125 -8.19 3.79 7.46
C THR A 125 -6.68 3.63 7.67
N GLU A 126 -5.87 4.54 7.14
CA GLU A 126 -4.42 4.52 7.26
C GLU A 126 -3.96 4.78 8.71
N GLU A 127 -4.60 5.75 9.38
CA GLU A 127 -4.36 6.00 10.81
C GLU A 127 -4.75 4.80 11.69
N ARG A 128 -5.90 4.17 11.41
CA ARG A 128 -6.34 2.95 12.12
C ARG A 128 -5.38 1.77 11.90
N LEU A 129 -4.89 1.58 10.68
CA LEU A 129 -3.92 0.52 10.37
C LEU A 129 -2.58 0.78 11.04
N SER A 130 -2.11 2.03 11.05
CA SER A 130 -0.87 2.44 11.70
C SER A 130 -0.93 2.22 13.21
N GLY A 131 -2.06 2.58 13.85
CA GLY A 131 -2.27 2.30 15.28
C GLY A 131 -2.25 0.82 15.60
N ARG A 132 -2.93 -0.01 14.79
CA ARG A 132 -2.90 -1.48 14.95
C ARG A 132 -1.52 -2.07 14.73
N LEU A 133 -0.75 -1.57 13.77
CA LEU A 133 0.64 -2.00 13.53
C LEU A 133 1.52 -1.70 14.74
N LEU A 134 1.40 -0.50 15.33
CA LEU A 134 2.17 -0.12 16.51
C LEU A 134 1.81 -0.97 17.75
N GLU A 135 0.52 -1.28 17.94
CA GLU A 135 0.08 -2.21 18.99
C GLU A 135 0.65 -3.62 18.77
N LEU A 136 0.64 -4.11 17.52
CA LEU A 136 1.18 -5.42 17.18
C LEU A 136 2.70 -5.46 17.45
N GLU A 137 3.43 -4.43 17.04
CA GLU A 137 4.88 -4.33 17.25
C GLU A 137 5.24 -4.32 18.74
N ARG A 138 4.47 -3.59 19.57
CA ARG A 138 4.63 -3.62 21.04
C ARG A 138 4.32 -5.00 21.62
N SER A 139 3.29 -5.68 21.13
CA SER A 139 2.94 -7.02 21.62
C SER A 139 4.03 -8.04 21.30
N VAL A 140 4.60 -7.98 20.09
CA VAL A 140 5.70 -8.87 19.66
C VAL A 140 6.98 -8.56 20.43
N ALA A 141 7.33 -7.28 20.62
CA ALA A 141 8.48 -6.88 21.42
C ALA A 141 8.37 -7.36 22.87
N GLY A 142 7.18 -7.22 23.48
CA GLY A 142 6.92 -7.73 24.82
C GLY A 142 7.03 -9.25 24.92
N GLU A 143 6.55 -9.99 23.92
CA GLU A 143 6.67 -11.45 23.87
C GLU A 143 8.13 -11.90 23.70
N GLN A 144 8.92 -11.18 22.89
CA GLN A 144 10.35 -11.44 22.71
C GLN A 144 11.14 -11.19 24.00
N GLU A 145 10.92 -10.07 24.67
CA GLU A 145 11.56 -9.78 25.97
C GLU A 145 11.20 -10.83 27.03
N ALA A 146 9.94 -11.30 27.05
CA ALA A 146 9.51 -12.35 27.96
C ALA A 146 10.23 -13.68 27.68
N ARG A 147 10.41 -14.05 26.41
CA ARG A 147 11.18 -15.24 26.01
C ARG A 147 12.65 -15.11 26.39
N GLU A 148 13.27 -13.96 26.15
CA GLU A 148 14.68 -13.74 26.48
C GLU A 148 14.94 -13.79 28.00
N ARG A 149 14.03 -13.22 28.81
CA ARG A 149 14.09 -13.35 30.29
C ARG A 149 13.95 -14.80 30.74
N SER A 150 13.04 -15.56 30.12
CA SER A 150 12.85 -16.98 30.43
C SER A 150 14.09 -17.81 30.08
N ASP A 151 14.69 -17.59 28.91
CA ASP A 151 15.92 -18.27 28.49
C ASP A 151 17.11 -17.92 29.39
N LYS A 152 17.23 -16.64 29.79
CA LYS A 152 18.28 -16.21 30.74
C LYS A 152 18.10 -16.88 32.10
N ALA A 153 16.87 -16.98 32.60
CA ALA A 153 16.57 -17.68 33.85
C ALA A 153 16.85 -19.19 33.75
N LEU A 154 16.47 -19.83 32.64
CA LEU A 154 16.78 -21.24 32.35
C LEU A 154 18.29 -21.49 32.31
N ARG A 155 19.05 -20.65 31.61
CA ARG A 155 20.52 -20.74 31.58
C ARG A 155 21.12 -20.57 32.97
N GLY A 156 20.61 -19.63 33.77
CA GLY A 156 21.03 -19.44 35.16
C GLY A 156 20.78 -20.68 36.02
N ASN A 157 19.59 -21.29 35.89
CA ASN A 157 19.25 -22.52 36.61
C ASN A 157 20.11 -23.70 36.17
N VAL A 158 20.36 -23.85 34.86
CA VAL A 158 21.24 -24.90 34.31
C VAL A 158 22.67 -24.71 34.80
N ALA A 159 23.19 -23.48 34.81
CA ALA A 159 24.51 -23.17 35.35
C ALA A 159 24.62 -23.49 36.85
N GLY A 160 23.57 -23.14 37.62
CA GLY A 160 23.48 -23.48 39.04
C GLY A 160 23.45 -24.99 39.28
N LEU A 161 22.72 -25.75 38.44
CA LEU A 161 22.70 -27.20 38.49
C LEU A 161 24.05 -27.83 38.13
N SER A 162 24.74 -27.29 37.11
CA SER A 162 26.08 -27.78 36.76
C SER A 162 27.07 -27.55 37.89
N GLU A 163 27.02 -26.39 38.56
CA GLU A 163 27.91 -26.10 39.67
C GLU A 163 27.65 -27.00 40.88
N THR A 164 26.38 -27.31 41.19
CA THR A 164 26.05 -28.25 42.27
C THR A 164 26.50 -29.68 41.93
N LEU A 165 26.33 -30.11 40.67
CA LEU A 165 26.84 -31.40 40.19
C LEU A 165 28.35 -31.48 40.30
N GLU A 166 29.09 -30.45 39.88
CA GLU A 166 30.56 -30.40 40.01
C GLU A 166 31.02 -30.42 41.47
N ARG A 167 30.33 -29.69 42.37
CA ARG A 167 30.61 -29.75 43.81
C ARG A 167 30.38 -31.16 44.38
N HIS A 168 29.35 -31.85 43.92
CA HIS A 168 29.06 -33.22 44.38
C HIS A 168 30.07 -34.22 43.81
N ALA A 169 30.44 -34.10 42.53
CA ALA A 169 31.45 -34.95 41.90
C ALA A 169 32.81 -34.79 42.57
N SER A 170 33.27 -33.56 42.81
CA SER A 170 34.51 -33.30 43.54
C SER A 170 34.44 -33.78 45.00
N GLY A 171 33.29 -33.68 45.65
CA GLY A 171 33.04 -34.26 46.97
C GLY A 171 33.17 -35.78 46.98
N LEU A 172 32.62 -36.46 45.97
CA LEU A 172 32.73 -37.91 45.80
C LEU A 172 34.18 -38.34 45.56
N GLU A 173 34.92 -37.65 44.68
CA GLU A 173 36.35 -37.92 44.47
C GLU A 173 37.17 -37.75 45.76
N ALA A 174 36.85 -36.74 46.58
CA ALA A 174 37.52 -36.54 47.86
C ALA A 174 37.22 -37.67 48.86
N ILE A 175 36.00 -38.22 48.86
CA ILE A 175 35.61 -39.38 49.67
C ILE A 175 36.36 -40.63 49.18
N GLU A 176 36.41 -40.86 47.87
CA GLU A 176 37.12 -41.98 47.26
C GLU A 176 38.61 -41.97 47.63
N ARG A 177 39.29 -40.82 47.49
CA ARG A 177 40.69 -40.66 47.92
C ARG A 177 40.88 -40.95 49.42
N ARG A 178 39.95 -40.53 50.27
CA ARG A 178 40.00 -40.83 51.71
C ARG A 178 39.85 -42.32 51.97
N LEU A 179 38.94 -43.00 51.27
CA LEU A 179 38.78 -44.45 51.36
C LEU A 179 40.03 -45.20 50.91
N ASP A 180 40.66 -44.79 49.81
CA ASP A 180 41.92 -45.39 49.34
C ASP A 180 43.05 -45.24 50.37
N THR A 181 43.22 -44.04 50.92
CA THR A 181 44.24 -43.81 51.97
C THR A 181 43.97 -44.66 53.21
N ALA A 182 42.71 -44.76 53.64
CA ALA A 182 42.34 -45.61 54.77
C ALA A 182 42.59 -47.09 54.46
N PHE A 183 42.28 -47.55 53.24
CA PHE A 183 42.54 -48.92 52.80
C PHE A 183 44.03 -49.25 52.81
N THR A 184 44.88 -48.36 52.27
CA THR A 184 46.35 -48.53 52.28
C THR A 184 46.94 -48.57 53.70
N ALA A 185 46.39 -47.78 54.63
CA ALA A 185 46.81 -47.80 56.03
C ALA A 185 46.41 -49.13 56.71
N VAL A 186 45.18 -49.60 56.49
CA VAL A 186 44.71 -50.89 57.01
C VAL A 186 45.55 -52.04 56.47
N SER A 187 45.88 -52.05 55.17
CA SER A 187 46.75 -53.08 54.61
C SER A 187 48.16 -53.05 55.23
N GLY A 188 48.72 -51.86 55.48
CA GLY A 188 50.01 -51.73 56.17
C GLY A 188 49.99 -52.31 57.59
N HIS A 189 48.94 -52.02 58.37
CA HIS A 189 48.78 -52.60 59.70
C HIS A 189 48.62 -54.12 59.68
N LEU A 190 47.97 -54.69 58.66
CA LEU A 190 47.88 -56.15 58.48
C LEU A 190 49.25 -56.78 58.22
N GLU A 191 50.11 -56.12 57.42
CA GLU A 191 51.48 -56.58 57.18
C GLU A 191 52.36 -56.52 58.44
N GLU A 192 52.26 -55.43 59.22
CA GLU A 192 52.95 -55.31 60.51
C GLU A 192 52.55 -56.42 61.50
N LEU A 193 51.25 -56.70 61.60
CA LEU A 193 50.75 -57.80 62.44
C LEU A 193 51.25 -59.16 61.97
N ALA A 194 51.31 -59.39 60.65
CA ALA A 194 51.88 -60.61 60.10
C ALA A 194 53.37 -60.75 60.44
N ALA A 195 54.14 -59.66 60.37
CA ALA A 195 55.55 -59.63 60.73
C ALA A 195 55.75 -59.92 62.23
N LEU A 196 54.97 -59.30 63.11
CA LEU A 196 54.98 -59.56 64.55
C LEU A 196 54.62 -61.02 64.87
N GLN A 197 53.62 -61.58 64.20
CA GLN A 197 53.24 -62.99 64.34
C GLN A 197 54.40 -63.93 63.95
N THR A 198 55.14 -63.59 62.88
CA THR A 198 56.31 -64.39 62.46
C THR A 198 57.46 -64.29 63.45
N GLU A 199 57.72 -63.10 64.03
CA GLU A 199 58.77 -62.90 65.03
C GLU A 199 58.43 -63.61 66.34
N LEU A 200 57.20 -63.46 66.85
CA LEU A 200 56.72 -64.16 68.04
C LEU A 200 56.86 -65.69 67.87
N ASN A 201 56.50 -66.24 66.71
CA ASN A 201 56.69 -67.67 66.41
C ASN A 201 58.17 -68.09 66.39
N ARG A 202 59.07 -67.19 65.96
CA ARG A 202 60.51 -67.44 65.92
C ARG A 202 61.10 -67.47 67.34
N GLU A 203 60.76 -66.50 68.18
CA GLU A 203 61.15 -66.43 69.59
C GLU A 203 60.64 -67.64 70.36
N LEU A 204 59.35 -67.96 70.26
CA LEU A 204 58.77 -69.12 70.94
C LEU A 204 59.48 -70.43 70.55
N ARG A 205 59.84 -70.59 69.27
CA ARG A 205 60.64 -71.75 68.80
C ARG A 205 62.05 -71.75 69.36
N ALA A 206 62.67 -70.60 69.56
CA ALA A 206 64.00 -70.49 70.17
C ALA A 206 63.94 -70.89 71.65
N ASP A 207 62.98 -70.37 72.41
CA ASP A 207 62.76 -70.71 73.81
C ASP A 207 62.45 -72.19 74.00
N ILE A 208 61.59 -72.77 73.16
CA ILE A 208 61.29 -74.21 73.16
C ILE A 208 62.57 -75.02 72.90
N ARG A 209 63.46 -74.57 72.01
CA ARG A 209 64.75 -75.24 71.77
C ARG A 209 65.66 -75.13 72.98
N GLU A 210 65.77 -73.97 73.60
CA GLU A 210 66.60 -73.76 74.79
C GLU A 210 66.12 -74.61 75.98
N LEU A 211 64.82 -74.58 76.27
CA LEU A 211 64.21 -75.42 77.29
C LEU A 211 64.45 -76.91 77.03
N ARG A 212 64.33 -77.34 75.77
CA ARG A 212 64.62 -78.73 75.39
C ARG A 212 66.08 -79.10 75.62
N ASN A 213 67.02 -78.21 75.29
CA ASN A 213 68.45 -78.42 75.56
C ASN A 213 68.71 -78.52 77.07
N LYS A 214 68.18 -77.60 77.89
CA LYS A 214 68.27 -77.65 79.36
C LYS A 214 67.66 -78.93 79.95
N ILE A 215 66.50 -79.36 79.46
CA ILE A 215 65.89 -80.63 79.85
C ILE A 215 66.81 -81.81 79.46
N GLY A 216 67.44 -81.74 78.28
CA GLY A 216 68.42 -82.72 77.82
C GLY A 216 69.65 -82.79 78.71
N GLU A 217 70.23 -81.65 79.07
CA GLU A 217 71.36 -81.52 80.00
C GLU A 217 71.00 -82.06 81.38
N LEU A 218 69.86 -81.64 81.94
CA LEU A 218 69.38 -82.14 83.23
C LEU A 218 69.14 -83.65 83.20
N ARG A 219 68.60 -84.19 82.09
CA ARG A 219 68.42 -85.64 81.91
C ARG A 219 69.76 -86.36 81.82
N ALA A 220 70.77 -85.79 81.14
CA ALA A 220 72.12 -86.34 81.08
C ALA A 220 72.80 -86.35 82.46
N VAL A 221 72.63 -85.28 83.24
CA VAL A 221 73.10 -85.20 84.64
C VAL A 221 72.39 -86.21 85.53
N LEU A 222 71.08 -86.41 85.35
CA LEU A 222 70.33 -87.44 86.08
C LEU A 222 70.81 -88.85 85.71
N GLN A 223 71.11 -89.11 84.44
CA GLN A 223 71.65 -90.39 83.98
C GLN A 223 73.07 -90.65 84.52
N SER A 224 73.92 -89.62 84.63
CA SER A 224 75.24 -89.76 85.26
C SER A 224 75.17 -89.91 86.79
N ALA A 225 74.12 -89.40 87.44
CA ALA A 225 73.89 -89.60 88.87
C ALA A 225 73.20 -90.94 89.22
N THR A 226 72.55 -91.60 88.26
CA THR A 226 71.78 -92.85 88.48
C THR A 226 72.41 -94.09 87.82
N GLY A 227 73.46 -93.93 87.02
CA GLY A 227 74.21 -95.03 86.42
C GLY A 227 75.62 -95.16 87.00
N ARG A 228 75.81 -96.20 87.84
CA ARG A 228 77.09 -96.87 88.22
C ARG A 228 78.33 -96.02 88.45
#